data_AF-A0A3L6SQ57-F1
#
_entry.id   AF-A0A3L6SQ57-F1
#
_cell.length_a   1.000
_cell.length_b   1.000
_cell.length_c   1.000
_cell.angle_alpha   90.00
_cell.angle_beta   90.00
_cell.angle_gamma   90.00
#
_symmetry.space_group_name_H-M   'P 1'
#
loop_
_entity.id
_entity.type
_entity.pdbx_description
1 polymer ?
#
loop_
_entity_poly.entity_id
_entity_poly.type
_entity_poly.pdbx_seq_one_letter_code
_entity_poly.pdbx_strand_id
1 'polypeptide(L)'
;MPGKCRRPAPPDGDGDATAVLDDADLEEILLRFPSAADLARTAALVCRRWRRVASGPAFLRRFRRLHPSQLLGFFICKGGRPYRYNVLDRSPLPVLDPTFQPLELNPGVGGAVSRCRSFSLTSLPSVDHWSLADSSDGLLLFCSSCDRSSCFFLELPDRRYIPKYFAVCDPLSGHSVLLPAPDSGLHLGFYYLGAALVISDKDEGDVVSFEVLVVTYVHEEGPCLCVFSSSSRQWAVLLCPDICRLYKYRMPWFDDGARASGCVYWVVQELDFEHILVLDSQTKKFSTINLPCSHV
;
A
#
# COMPACT_ATOMS: atom_id res chain seq x y z
N MET A 1 -13.81 65.78 -44.68
CA MET A 1 -13.15 64.50 -45.00
C MET A 1 -11.68 64.57 -44.57
N PRO A 2 -11.30 64.14 -43.36
CA PRO A 2 -9.90 63.93 -43.00
C PRO A 2 -9.54 62.43 -43.05
N GLY A 3 -8.39 62.13 -43.65
CA GLY A 3 -7.89 60.78 -43.91
C GLY A 3 -7.58 59.98 -42.64
N LYS A 4 -7.99 58.72 -42.63
CA LYS A 4 -7.76 57.74 -41.56
C LYS A 4 -6.29 57.33 -41.55
N CYS A 5 -5.54 57.74 -40.54
CA CYS A 5 -4.20 57.23 -40.25
C CYS A 5 -4.34 55.77 -39.79
N ARG A 6 -3.98 54.80 -40.63
CA ARG A 6 -3.88 53.39 -40.23
C ARG A 6 -2.61 53.20 -39.40
N ARG A 7 -2.77 52.92 -38.10
CA ARG A 7 -1.67 52.39 -37.28
C ARG A 7 -1.32 50.98 -37.78
N PRO A 8 -0.03 50.59 -37.80
CA PRO A 8 0.36 49.22 -38.07
C PRO A 8 -0.21 48.30 -36.98
N ALA A 9 -0.70 47.13 -37.38
CA ALA A 9 -1.07 46.07 -36.45
C ALA A 9 0.16 45.64 -35.64
N PRO A 10 0.00 45.24 -34.36
CA PRO A 10 1.10 44.65 -33.61
C PRO A 10 1.54 43.36 -34.32
N PRO A 11 2.82 42.98 -34.28
CA PRO A 11 3.27 41.71 -34.82
C PRO A 11 2.56 40.58 -34.07
N ASP A 12 1.74 39.81 -34.80
CA ASP A 12 1.26 38.50 -34.40
C ASP A 12 2.47 37.57 -34.29
N GLY A 13 3.07 37.54 -33.11
CA GLY A 13 4.35 36.86 -32.90
C GLY A 13 4.64 36.61 -31.44
N ASP A 14 3.62 36.28 -30.65
CA ASP A 14 3.83 35.57 -29.39
C ASP A 14 3.59 34.08 -29.68
N GLY A 15 4.54 33.51 -30.41
CA GLY A 15 4.59 32.06 -30.60
C GLY A 15 4.85 31.44 -29.25
N ASP A 16 3.85 30.73 -28.70
CA ASP A 16 3.96 29.97 -27.47
C ASP A 16 5.27 29.18 -27.48
N ALA A 17 6.25 29.59 -26.65
CA ALA A 17 7.56 28.96 -26.61
C ALA A 17 7.46 27.46 -26.27
N THR A 18 6.33 27.01 -25.70
CA THR A 18 6.04 25.62 -25.41
C THR A 18 5.49 24.82 -26.60
N ALA A 19 5.12 25.48 -27.70
CA ALA A 19 4.73 24.81 -28.94
C ALA A 19 5.92 24.16 -29.67
N VAL A 20 7.15 24.61 -29.39
CA VAL A 20 8.40 24.08 -29.98
C VAL A 20 8.93 22.87 -29.22
N LEU A 21 8.63 22.78 -27.92
CA LEU A 21 9.04 21.65 -27.07
C LEU A 21 8.31 20.38 -27.51
N ASP A 22 8.98 19.22 -27.49
CA ASP A 22 8.32 17.94 -27.64
C ASP A 22 7.66 17.49 -26.32
N ASP A 23 6.99 16.33 -26.32
CA ASP A 23 6.33 15.85 -25.11
C ASP A 23 7.34 15.38 -24.04
N ALA A 24 8.56 14.97 -24.43
CA ALA A 24 9.60 14.53 -23.51
C ALA A 24 10.25 15.72 -22.77
N ASP A 25 10.54 16.81 -23.48
CA ASP A 25 10.99 18.07 -22.88
C ASP A 25 9.96 18.62 -21.90
N LEU A 26 8.68 18.50 -22.27
CA LEU A 26 7.57 18.93 -21.43
C LEU A 26 7.47 18.09 -20.15
N GLU A 27 7.67 16.76 -20.24
CA GLU A 27 7.77 15.91 -19.06
C GLU A 27 8.91 16.37 -18.13
N GLU A 28 10.11 16.64 -18.64
CA GLU A 28 11.25 17.09 -17.84
C GLU A 28 10.99 18.43 -17.12
N ILE A 29 10.27 19.35 -17.75
CA ILE A 29 9.83 20.60 -17.11
C ILE A 29 8.82 20.31 -16.01
N LEU A 30 7.83 19.46 -16.29
CA LEU A 30 6.77 19.12 -15.34
C LEU A 30 7.29 18.32 -14.14
N LEU A 31 8.35 17.52 -14.30
CA LEU A 31 8.99 16.78 -13.21
C LEU A 31 9.70 17.67 -12.20
N ARG A 32 10.09 18.89 -12.59
CA ARG A 32 10.77 19.84 -11.70
C ARG A 32 9.83 20.56 -10.75
N PHE A 33 8.51 20.40 -10.88
CA PHE A 33 7.56 20.99 -9.94
C PHE A 33 7.68 20.32 -8.57
N PRO A 34 7.80 21.09 -7.47
CA PRO A 34 8.08 20.55 -6.14
C PRO A 34 6.84 19.90 -5.47
N SER A 35 5.64 20.10 -6.02
CA SER A 35 4.42 19.53 -5.45
C SER A 35 3.42 19.09 -6.51
N ALA A 36 2.68 18.02 -6.20
CA ALA A 36 1.60 17.51 -7.05
C ALA A 36 0.50 18.55 -7.26
N ALA A 37 0.26 19.42 -6.28
CA ALA A 37 -0.72 20.51 -6.38
C ALA A 37 -0.28 21.58 -7.41
N ASP A 38 1.00 21.97 -7.42
CA ASP A 38 1.52 22.96 -8.38
C ASP A 38 1.52 22.41 -9.80
N LEU A 39 1.92 21.14 -9.94
CA LEU A 39 1.84 20.39 -11.17
C LEU A 39 0.39 20.37 -11.69
N ALA A 40 -0.57 19.95 -10.87
CA ALA A 40 -1.97 19.86 -11.26
C ALA A 40 -2.55 21.23 -11.67
N ARG A 41 -2.26 22.29 -10.90
CA ARG A 41 -2.70 23.65 -11.22
C ARG A 41 -2.12 24.14 -12.55
N THR A 42 -0.81 23.99 -12.74
CA THR A 42 -0.13 24.46 -13.96
C THR A 42 -0.61 23.69 -15.18
N ALA A 43 -0.65 22.36 -15.10
CA ALA A 43 -1.12 21.51 -16.18
C ALA A 43 -2.59 21.78 -16.55
N ALA A 44 -3.44 22.13 -15.56
CA ALA A 44 -4.83 22.48 -15.82
C ALA A 44 -4.99 23.84 -16.50
N LEU A 45 -4.14 24.82 -16.17
CA LEU A 45 -4.25 26.22 -16.61
C LEU A 45 -3.59 26.52 -17.95
N VAL A 46 -2.51 25.82 -18.32
CA VAL A 46 -1.74 26.14 -19.55
C VAL A 46 -2.50 25.71 -20.80
N CYS A 47 -2.57 24.40 -21.09
CA CYS A 47 -3.28 23.89 -22.26
C CYS A 47 -3.60 22.39 -22.15
N ARG A 48 -4.42 21.87 -23.08
CA ARG A 48 -4.79 20.45 -23.13
C ARG A 48 -3.57 19.52 -23.27
N ARG A 49 -2.51 19.97 -23.95
CA ARG A 49 -1.26 19.21 -24.12
C ARG A 49 -0.54 19.01 -22.79
N TRP A 50 -0.34 20.07 -22.02
CA TRP A 50 0.25 19.99 -20.67
C TRP A 50 -0.56 19.09 -19.75
N ARG A 51 -1.89 19.21 -19.76
CA ARG A 51 -2.77 18.33 -19.01
C ARG A 51 -2.61 16.85 -19.41
N ARG A 52 -2.57 16.57 -20.70
CA ARG A 52 -2.39 15.19 -21.22
C ARG A 52 -1.07 14.59 -20.77
N VAL A 53 0.04 15.33 -20.88
CA VAL A 53 1.36 14.86 -20.45
C VAL A 53 1.39 14.67 -18.93
N ALA A 54 0.91 15.65 -18.15
CA ALA A 54 0.89 15.58 -16.69
C ALA A 54 -0.02 14.48 -16.13
N SER A 55 -1.05 14.07 -16.88
CA SER A 55 -1.95 12.95 -16.53
C SER A 55 -1.49 11.60 -17.07
N GLY A 56 -0.36 11.53 -17.78
CA GLY A 56 0.18 10.29 -18.31
C GLY A 56 0.63 9.32 -17.19
N PRO A 57 0.30 8.02 -17.26
CA PRO A 57 0.70 7.05 -16.22
C PRO A 57 2.21 6.99 -16.02
N ALA A 58 3.00 7.00 -17.11
CA ALA A 58 4.45 6.97 -17.05
C ALA A 58 5.03 8.22 -16.37
N PHE A 59 4.54 9.40 -16.73
CA PHE A 59 4.93 10.66 -16.09
C PHE A 59 4.59 10.66 -14.59
N LEU A 60 3.37 10.27 -14.20
CA LEU A 60 2.95 10.22 -12.79
C LEU A 60 3.77 9.22 -11.97
N ARG A 61 4.22 8.10 -12.56
CA ARG A 61 5.17 7.17 -11.92
C ARG A 61 6.52 7.84 -11.65
N ARG A 62 7.10 8.50 -12.67
CA ARG A 62 8.37 9.24 -12.53
C ARG A 62 8.26 10.34 -11.48
N PHE A 63 7.16 11.10 -11.51
CA PHE A 63 6.89 12.16 -10.55
C PHE A 63 6.85 11.61 -9.11
N ARG A 64 6.11 10.53 -8.84
CA ARG A 64 6.05 9.88 -7.52
C ARG A 64 7.37 9.30 -7.04
N ARG A 65 8.26 8.89 -7.95
CA ARG A 65 9.59 8.39 -7.58
C ARG A 65 10.53 9.50 -7.13
N LEU A 66 10.40 10.68 -7.73
CA LEU A 66 11.23 11.85 -7.43
C LEU A 66 10.68 12.66 -6.25
N HIS A 67 9.36 12.66 -6.06
CA HIS A 67 8.68 13.47 -5.05
C HIS A 67 8.04 12.59 -3.98
N PRO A 68 8.20 12.90 -2.69
CA PRO A 68 7.60 12.11 -1.63
C PRO A 68 6.07 12.10 -1.74
N SER A 69 5.49 10.92 -1.58
CA SER A 69 4.03 10.71 -1.56
C SER A 69 3.38 11.60 -0.50
N GLN A 70 2.45 12.45 -0.91
CA GLN A 70 1.69 13.27 0.04
C GLN A 70 0.63 12.40 0.73
N LEU A 71 0.77 12.24 2.05
CA LEU A 71 -0.18 11.48 2.86
C LEU A 71 -1.50 12.27 3.00
N LEU A 72 -2.59 11.73 2.46
CA LEU A 72 -3.92 12.33 2.59
C LEU A 72 -4.57 12.03 3.95
N GLY A 73 -4.12 10.99 4.63
CA GLY A 73 -4.71 10.49 5.86
C GLY A 73 -4.26 9.06 6.17
N PHE A 74 -4.89 8.45 7.15
CA PHE A 74 -4.61 7.08 7.59
C PHE A 74 -5.91 6.32 7.85
N PHE A 75 -5.89 5.02 7.63
CA PHE A 75 -6.99 4.14 8.02
C PHE A 75 -6.75 3.64 9.44
N ILE A 76 -7.68 3.91 10.34
CA ILE A 76 -7.67 3.35 11.69
C ILE A 76 -8.31 1.98 11.60
N CYS A 77 -7.49 0.95 11.87
CA CYS A 77 -7.92 -0.44 11.92
C CYS A 77 -7.68 -1.00 13.33
N LYS A 78 -8.67 -1.67 13.92
CA LYS A 78 -8.63 -2.25 15.28
C LYS A 78 -8.82 -3.77 15.24
N GLY A 79 -8.13 -4.43 14.31
CA GLY A 79 -8.13 -5.89 14.18
C GLY A 79 -9.49 -6.48 13.81
N GLY A 80 -10.36 -5.69 13.21
CA GLY A 80 -11.65 -6.11 12.66
C GLY A 80 -12.79 -6.13 13.67
N ARG A 81 -12.55 -6.00 14.99
CA ARG A 81 -13.64 -6.06 15.99
C ARG A 81 -14.05 -4.66 16.46
N PRO A 82 -15.35 -4.37 16.61
CA PRO A 82 -15.80 -3.16 17.28
C PRO A 82 -15.38 -3.21 18.75
N TYR A 83 -14.31 -2.49 19.09
CA TYR A 83 -13.92 -2.27 20.48
C TYR A 83 -15.00 -1.40 21.14
N ARG A 84 -15.81 -1.99 22.01
CA ARG A 84 -16.67 -1.23 22.92
C ARG A 84 -15.76 -0.57 23.95
N TYR A 85 -15.50 0.72 23.83
CA TYR A 85 -14.99 1.49 24.96
C TYR A 85 -16.02 1.40 26.09
N ASN A 86 -15.60 0.91 27.26
CA ASN A 86 -16.44 0.94 28.45
C ASN A 86 -16.75 2.41 28.78
N VAL A 87 -18.05 2.70 28.86
CA VAL A 87 -18.67 4.03 28.96
C VAL A 87 -18.52 4.57 30.39
N LEU A 88 -17.32 4.96 30.78
CA LEU A 88 -17.12 5.79 31.98
C LEU A 88 -16.43 7.13 31.72
N ASP A 89 -15.91 7.39 30.51
CA ASP A 89 -15.41 8.72 30.13
C ASP A 89 -16.01 9.20 28.81
N ARG A 90 -16.33 10.50 28.76
CA ARG A 90 -17.21 11.13 27.77
C ARG A 90 -16.59 11.24 26.35
N SER A 91 -17.24 10.59 25.37
CA SER A 91 -17.39 10.94 23.92
C SER A 91 -16.24 10.67 22.92
N PRO A 92 -16.47 10.48 21.59
CA PRO A 92 -17.70 10.16 20.81
C PRO A 92 -17.62 8.89 19.92
N LEU A 93 -18.77 8.27 19.67
CA LEU A 93 -19.13 7.32 18.59
C LEU A 93 -18.31 6.02 18.39
N PRO A 94 -18.97 4.88 18.09
CA PRO A 94 -18.25 3.66 17.71
C PRO A 94 -17.54 3.90 16.37
N VAL A 95 -16.21 3.92 16.37
CA VAL A 95 -15.41 3.87 15.14
C VAL A 95 -15.66 2.52 14.48
N LEU A 96 -16.32 2.52 13.32
CA LEU A 96 -16.53 1.33 12.51
C LEU A 96 -15.18 0.97 11.87
N ASP A 97 -14.63 -0.18 12.22
CA ASP A 97 -13.38 -0.66 11.64
C ASP A 97 -13.64 -1.23 10.22
N PRO A 98 -12.93 -0.79 9.17
CA PRO A 98 -11.92 0.29 9.10
C PRO A 98 -12.52 1.68 8.84
N THR A 99 -11.95 2.73 9.45
CA THR A 99 -12.34 4.14 9.21
C THR A 99 -11.17 4.98 8.68
N PHE A 100 -11.41 5.78 7.64
CA PHE A 100 -10.43 6.75 7.15
C PHE A 100 -10.42 8.03 8.00
N GLN A 101 -9.24 8.41 8.49
CA GLN A 101 -9.00 9.67 9.16
C GLN A 101 -8.16 10.57 8.24
N PRO A 102 -8.72 11.69 7.74
CA PRO A 102 -7.95 12.62 6.92
C PRO A 102 -6.84 13.27 7.75
N LEU A 103 -5.68 13.49 7.14
CA LEU A 103 -4.66 14.36 7.69
C LEU A 103 -5.08 15.79 7.38
N GLU A 104 -5.24 16.65 8.39
CA GLU A 104 -5.52 18.08 8.18
C GLU A 104 -4.27 18.80 7.66
N LEU A 105 -3.89 18.50 6.41
CA LEU A 105 -2.96 19.33 5.66
C LEU A 105 -3.73 20.55 5.18
N ASN A 106 -3.20 21.75 5.47
CA ASN A 106 -3.56 23.09 4.99
C ASN A 106 -5.00 23.28 4.47
N PRO A 107 -5.78 24.29 4.91
CA PRO A 107 -7.21 24.44 4.58
C PRO A 107 -7.60 24.31 3.07
N GLY A 108 -6.68 24.54 2.13
CA GLY A 108 -6.88 24.27 0.69
C GLY A 108 -6.88 22.78 0.27
N VAL A 109 -6.14 21.90 0.95
CA VAL A 109 -6.07 20.45 0.65
C VAL A 109 -7.21 19.69 1.32
N GLY A 110 -7.57 20.04 2.56
CA GLY A 110 -8.74 19.46 3.26
C GLY A 110 -10.05 19.62 2.49
N GLY A 111 -10.23 20.75 1.80
CA GLY A 111 -11.36 20.97 0.90
C GLY A 111 -11.32 20.13 -0.38
N ALA A 112 -10.14 19.73 -0.86
CA ALA A 112 -10.02 18.81 -2.00
C ALA A 112 -10.31 17.36 -1.57
N VAL A 113 -9.76 16.91 -0.43
CA VAL A 113 -9.99 15.56 0.12
C VAL A 113 -11.48 15.34 0.44
N SER A 114 -12.17 16.33 1.00
CA SER A 114 -13.62 16.24 1.27
C SER A 114 -14.49 16.23 0.01
N ARG A 115 -13.97 16.71 -1.13
CA ARG A 115 -14.63 16.63 -2.45
C ARG A 115 -14.27 15.35 -3.20
N CYS A 116 -13.14 14.73 -2.90
CA CYS A 116 -12.62 13.54 -3.56
C CYS A 116 -13.18 12.25 -2.95
N ARG A 117 -14.47 11.97 -3.23
CA ARG A 117 -15.18 10.72 -2.89
C ARG A 117 -15.16 10.32 -1.41
N SER A 118 -16.14 9.51 -1.00
CA SER A 118 -16.03 8.82 0.28
C SER A 118 -14.92 7.77 0.15
N PHE A 119 -13.90 7.79 1.04
CA PHE A 119 -12.93 6.70 1.24
C PHE A 119 -13.61 5.46 1.87
N SER A 120 -14.81 5.15 1.39
CA SER A 120 -15.70 4.10 1.86
C SER A 120 -15.26 2.77 1.29
N LEU A 121 -15.12 1.77 2.16
CA LEU A 121 -14.72 0.41 1.79
C LEU A 121 -15.93 -0.48 1.46
N THR A 122 -17.03 0.11 1.01
CA THR A 122 -18.30 -0.57 0.67
C THR A 122 -18.18 -1.57 -0.47
N SER A 123 -17.11 -1.50 -1.26
CA SER A 123 -16.85 -2.48 -2.33
C SER A 123 -16.29 -3.80 -1.82
N LEU A 124 -15.74 -3.83 -0.59
CA LEU A 124 -15.28 -5.06 0.02
C LEU A 124 -16.46 -6.03 0.22
N PRO A 125 -16.29 -7.32 -0.07
CA PRO A 125 -17.35 -8.29 0.15
C PRO A 125 -17.64 -8.43 1.65
N SER A 126 -18.89 -8.82 1.94
CA SER A 126 -19.37 -9.06 3.30
C SER A 126 -18.71 -10.31 3.88
N VAL A 127 -17.57 -10.11 4.55
CA VAL A 127 -16.96 -11.09 5.46
C VAL A 127 -17.11 -10.58 6.88
N ASP A 128 -17.03 -11.48 7.87
CA ASP A 128 -17.28 -11.14 9.28
C ASP A 128 -16.49 -9.91 9.71
N HIS A 129 -15.17 -9.90 9.43
CA HIS A 129 -14.28 -8.79 9.79
C HIS A 129 -13.08 -8.69 8.84
N TRP A 130 -12.77 -7.48 8.38
CA TRP A 130 -11.54 -7.16 7.63
C TRP A 130 -10.50 -6.53 8.55
N SER A 131 -9.23 -6.91 8.39
CA SER A 131 -8.08 -6.24 8.98
C SER A 131 -7.13 -5.75 7.89
N LEU A 132 -6.59 -4.54 8.05
CA LEU A 132 -5.55 -4.02 7.16
C LEU A 132 -4.25 -4.80 7.40
N ALA A 133 -3.74 -5.43 6.35
CA ALA A 133 -2.49 -6.18 6.37
C ALA A 133 -1.31 -5.35 5.89
N ASP A 134 -1.49 -4.53 4.85
CA ASP A 134 -0.44 -3.66 4.31
C ASP A 134 -1.04 -2.49 3.51
N SER A 135 -0.23 -1.47 3.23
CA SER A 135 -0.57 -0.37 2.31
C SER A 135 0.64 0.02 1.45
N SER A 136 0.45 0.14 0.14
CA SER A 136 1.52 0.52 -0.80
C SER A 136 0.96 1.46 -1.87
N ASP A 137 1.61 2.61 -2.09
CA ASP A 137 1.21 3.68 -3.03
C ASP A 137 -0.29 4.00 -3.09
N GLY A 138 -0.96 4.00 -1.94
CA GLY A 138 -2.39 4.30 -1.82
C GLY A 138 -3.32 3.11 -2.03
N LEU A 139 -2.81 1.95 -2.46
CA LEU A 139 -3.54 0.69 -2.42
C LEU A 139 -3.48 0.08 -1.02
N LEU A 140 -4.58 -0.53 -0.61
CA LEU A 140 -4.75 -1.16 0.69
C LEU A 140 -4.91 -2.67 0.51
N LEU A 141 -4.17 -3.46 1.28
CA LEU A 141 -4.33 -4.90 1.36
C LEU A 141 -5.08 -5.24 2.64
N PHE A 142 -6.24 -5.87 2.50
CA PHE A 142 -7.04 -6.40 3.60
C PHE A 142 -6.97 -7.92 3.64
N CYS A 143 -7.01 -8.48 4.84
CA CYS A 143 -7.23 -9.90 5.07
C CYS A 143 -8.40 -10.11 6.03
N SER A 144 -9.14 -11.21 5.87
CA SER A 144 -10.18 -11.58 6.82
C SER A 144 -9.54 -11.90 8.17
N SER A 145 -10.12 -11.41 9.27
CA SER A 145 -9.63 -11.73 10.61
C SER A 145 -9.50 -13.25 10.76
N CYS A 146 -8.38 -13.73 11.29
CA CYS A 146 -8.34 -15.06 11.86
C CYS A 146 -9.33 -15.11 13.04
N ASP A 147 -10.01 -16.24 13.22
CA ASP A 147 -10.98 -16.40 14.29
C ASP A 147 -10.22 -16.42 15.64
N ARG A 148 -10.04 -15.25 16.27
CA ARG A 148 -9.34 -15.09 17.57
C ARG A 148 -10.10 -15.72 18.75
N SER A 149 -11.10 -16.56 18.51
CA SER A 149 -12.06 -17.03 19.50
C SER A 149 -11.61 -18.23 20.34
N SER A 150 -10.45 -18.85 20.06
CA SER A 150 -10.08 -20.11 20.73
C SER A 150 -9.07 -20.00 21.90
N CYS A 151 -8.39 -18.86 22.08
CA CYS A 151 -7.37 -18.69 23.13
C CYS A 151 -7.85 -17.76 24.25
N PHE A 152 -8.70 -18.25 25.14
CA PHE A 152 -9.10 -17.51 26.35
C PHE A 152 -8.01 -17.44 27.43
N PHE A 153 -6.93 -18.21 27.30
CA PHE A 153 -5.89 -18.33 28.34
C PHE A 153 -4.63 -17.49 28.09
N LEU A 154 -4.51 -16.89 26.91
CA LEU A 154 -3.40 -16.05 26.51
C LEU A 154 -3.99 -14.97 25.60
N GLU A 155 -3.84 -13.68 25.94
CA GLU A 155 -4.29 -12.53 25.12
C GLU A 155 -3.48 -12.42 23.80
N LEU A 156 -3.31 -13.51 23.07
CA LEU A 156 -2.35 -13.65 22.00
C LEU A 156 -3.08 -14.03 20.70
N PRO A 157 -2.74 -13.41 19.55
CA PRO A 157 -3.44 -13.63 18.31
C PRO A 157 -3.28 -15.09 17.84
N ASP A 158 -4.40 -15.77 17.56
CA ASP A 158 -4.38 -17.13 17.00
C ASP A 158 -3.89 -17.09 15.54
N ARG A 159 -2.56 -17.06 15.36
CA ARG A 159 -1.87 -17.07 14.06
C ARG A 159 -1.74 -18.47 13.46
N ARG A 160 -2.40 -19.48 14.05
CA ARG A 160 -2.39 -20.87 13.57
C ARG A 160 -3.12 -21.07 12.24
N TYR A 161 -3.92 -20.09 11.81
CA TYR A 161 -4.71 -20.18 10.60
C TYR A 161 -4.39 -19.03 9.64
N ILE A 162 -4.16 -19.38 8.38
CA ILE A 162 -4.05 -18.42 7.28
C ILE A 162 -5.43 -17.79 7.06
N PRO A 163 -5.52 -16.44 6.94
CA PRO A 163 -6.74 -15.77 6.54
C PRO A 163 -7.36 -16.40 5.29
N LYS A 164 -8.68 -16.65 5.33
CA LYS A 164 -9.39 -17.29 4.21
C LYS A 164 -9.49 -16.39 2.99
N TYR A 165 -9.61 -15.08 3.23
CA TYR A 165 -9.85 -14.09 2.19
C TYR A 165 -8.82 -12.97 2.27
N PHE A 166 -8.34 -12.56 1.11
CA PHE A 166 -7.51 -11.38 0.92
C PHE A 166 -8.16 -10.49 -0.13
N ALA A 167 -8.11 -9.18 0.06
CA ALA A 167 -8.65 -8.21 -0.87
C ALA A 167 -7.71 -7.02 -1.02
N VAL A 168 -7.49 -6.58 -2.25
CA VAL A 168 -6.79 -5.32 -2.54
C VAL A 168 -7.83 -4.26 -2.89
N CYS A 169 -7.76 -3.11 -2.23
CA CYS A 169 -8.69 -2.01 -2.40
C CYS A 169 -7.95 -0.74 -2.82
N ASP A 170 -8.45 -0.11 -3.87
CA ASP A 170 -8.13 1.27 -4.20
C ASP A 170 -9.25 2.17 -3.66
N PRO A 171 -8.99 2.91 -2.56
CA PRO A 171 -10.03 3.73 -1.95
C PRO A 171 -10.36 4.99 -2.78
N LEU A 172 -9.52 5.40 -3.74
CA LEU A 172 -9.78 6.56 -4.60
C LEU A 172 -10.73 6.19 -5.74
N SER A 173 -10.48 5.05 -6.40
CA SER A 173 -11.38 4.55 -7.44
C SER A 173 -12.61 3.84 -6.87
N GLY A 174 -12.56 3.39 -5.62
CA GLY A 174 -13.60 2.59 -4.97
C GLY A 174 -13.61 1.14 -5.45
N HIS A 175 -12.64 0.73 -6.29
CA HIS A 175 -12.53 -0.63 -6.78
C HIS A 175 -11.81 -1.50 -5.75
N SER A 176 -12.35 -2.70 -5.53
CA SER A 176 -11.71 -3.74 -4.73
C SER A 176 -11.66 -5.05 -5.50
N VAL A 177 -10.56 -5.76 -5.37
CA VAL A 177 -10.33 -7.07 -5.98
C VAL A 177 -10.16 -8.08 -4.88
N LEU A 178 -11.09 -9.04 -4.80
CA LEU A 178 -10.96 -10.22 -3.95
C LEU A 178 -10.00 -11.20 -4.61
N LEU A 179 -9.02 -11.69 -3.86
CA LEU A 179 -8.07 -12.68 -4.32
C LEU A 179 -8.68 -14.09 -4.24
N PRO A 180 -8.33 -15.01 -5.15
CA PRO A 180 -8.66 -16.42 -4.96
C PRO A 180 -8.05 -16.91 -3.65
N ALA A 181 -8.70 -17.89 -3.02
CA ALA A 181 -8.15 -18.51 -1.82
C ALA A 181 -6.74 -19.05 -2.12
N PRO A 182 -5.77 -18.88 -1.21
CA PRO A 182 -4.47 -19.52 -1.33
C PRO A 182 -4.65 -21.03 -1.52
N ASP A 183 -3.85 -21.66 -2.39
CA ASP A 183 -4.02 -23.07 -2.79
C ASP A 183 -4.19 -24.00 -1.57
N SER A 184 -5.05 -25.01 -1.71
CA SER A 184 -5.49 -25.93 -0.66
C SER A 184 -4.36 -26.66 0.10
N GLY A 185 -3.12 -26.63 -0.41
CA GLY A 185 -1.93 -27.18 0.23
C GLY A 185 -1.43 -26.39 1.44
N LEU A 186 -1.92 -25.16 1.66
CA LEU A 186 -1.46 -24.27 2.72
C LEU A 186 -2.18 -24.49 4.07
N HIS A 187 -3.09 -25.46 4.16
CA HIS A 187 -4.01 -25.57 5.30
C HIS A 187 -3.54 -26.48 6.46
N LEU A 188 -2.48 -27.28 6.29
CA LEU A 188 -1.95 -28.14 7.36
C LEU A 188 -0.53 -27.72 7.74
N GLY A 189 -0.34 -27.24 8.98
CA GLY A 189 0.98 -27.00 9.57
C GLY A 189 1.61 -25.62 9.32
N PHE A 190 0.93 -24.74 8.60
CA PHE A 190 1.38 -23.38 8.30
C PHE A 190 0.86 -22.36 9.32
N TYR A 191 1.75 -21.51 9.84
CA TYR A 191 1.42 -20.33 10.66
C TYR A 191 1.46 -19.08 9.80
N TYR A 192 0.50 -18.18 9.99
CA TYR A 192 0.47 -16.90 9.27
C TYR A 192 1.35 -15.87 9.98
N LEU A 193 2.36 -15.35 9.28
CA LEU A 193 3.26 -14.32 9.82
C LEU A 193 2.87 -12.91 9.37
N GLY A 194 2.28 -12.79 8.19
CA GLY A 194 1.86 -11.51 7.64
C GLY A 194 1.62 -11.57 6.15
N ALA A 195 1.16 -10.46 5.59
CA ALA A 195 1.03 -10.29 4.16
C ALA A 195 1.53 -8.90 3.76
N ALA A 196 2.03 -8.78 2.53
CA ALA A 196 2.59 -7.56 2.00
C ALA A 196 2.15 -7.34 0.56
N LEU A 197 1.88 -6.08 0.22
CA LEU A 197 1.52 -5.65 -1.13
C LEU A 197 2.76 -5.15 -1.85
N VAL A 198 3.03 -5.64 -3.05
CA VAL A 198 4.13 -5.18 -3.89
C VAL A 198 3.55 -4.68 -5.20
N ILE A 199 3.85 -3.44 -5.56
CA ILE A 199 3.38 -2.88 -6.83
C ILE A 199 4.48 -3.05 -7.86
N SER A 200 4.13 -3.60 -9.02
CA SER A 200 5.05 -3.76 -10.13
C SER A 200 5.16 -2.44 -10.89
N ASP A 201 6.36 -1.86 -10.92
CA ASP A 201 6.69 -0.66 -11.70
C ASP A 201 6.87 -0.95 -13.20
N LYS A 202 6.68 -2.21 -13.63
CA LYS A 202 7.04 -2.67 -14.99
C LYS A 202 5.99 -2.40 -16.07
N ASP A 203 4.78 -1.97 -15.72
CA ASP A 203 3.69 -1.93 -16.69
C ASP A 203 3.57 -0.55 -17.34
N GLU A 204 3.77 -0.49 -18.66
CA GLU A 204 3.46 0.69 -19.49
C GLU A 204 1.95 0.98 -19.60
N GLY A 205 1.09 0.08 -19.12
CA GLY A 205 -0.37 0.18 -19.17
C GLY A 205 -1.02 0.99 -18.06
N ASP A 206 -2.33 1.22 -18.22
CA ASP A 206 -3.19 1.99 -17.31
C ASP A 206 -3.62 1.18 -16.07
N VAL A 207 -3.41 -0.15 -16.09
CA VAL A 207 -3.77 -1.06 -14.99
C VAL A 207 -2.55 -1.29 -14.11
N VAL A 208 -2.68 -0.98 -12.82
CA VAL A 208 -1.63 -1.24 -11.83
C VAL A 208 -1.51 -2.74 -11.60
N SER A 209 -0.38 -3.33 -12.02
CA SER A 209 -0.04 -4.69 -11.62
C SER A 209 0.53 -4.72 -10.21
N PHE A 210 0.10 -5.70 -9.44
CA PHE A 210 0.54 -5.91 -8.08
C PHE A 210 0.74 -7.40 -7.80
N GLU A 211 1.57 -7.67 -6.82
CA GLU A 211 1.74 -8.96 -6.21
C GLU A 211 1.34 -8.88 -4.73
N VAL A 212 0.74 -9.95 -4.22
CA VAL A 212 0.46 -10.11 -2.80
C VAL A 212 1.34 -11.24 -2.28
N LEU A 213 2.20 -10.88 -1.34
CA LEU A 213 3.10 -11.78 -0.65
C LEU A 213 2.42 -12.21 0.64
N VAL A 214 2.19 -13.50 0.82
CA VAL A 214 1.70 -14.07 2.07
C VAL A 214 2.83 -14.89 2.67
N VAL A 215 3.27 -14.49 3.86
CA VAL A 215 4.38 -15.13 4.55
C VAL A 215 3.81 -16.10 5.57
N THR A 216 4.23 -17.35 5.42
CA THR A 216 3.83 -18.44 6.29
C THR A 216 5.06 -19.12 6.89
N TYR A 217 4.83 -19.91 7.93
CA TYR A 217 5.88 -20.70 8.57
C TYR A 217 5.40 -22.14 8.73
N VAL A 218 6.21 -23.10 8.29
CA VAL A 218 5.92 -24.53 8.40
C VAL A 218 6.82 -25.14 9.47
N HIS A 219 6.24 -25.96 10.34
CA HIS A 219 7.02 -26.74 11.29
C HIS A 219 8.02 -27.64 10.54
N GLU A 220 9.30 -27.61 10.91
CA GLU A 220 10.42 -28.37 10.27
C GLU A 220 10.86 -27.90 8.87
N GLU A 221 10.01 -27.22 8.09
CA GLU A 221 10.39 -26.68 6.77
C GLU A 221 10.72 -25.17 6.80
N GLY A 222 10.42 -24.45 7.88
CA GLY A 222 10.80 -23.04 8.03
C GLY A 222 9.85 -22.05 7.33
N PRO A 223 10.31 -20.80 7.08
CA PRO A 223 9.48 -19.78 6.44
C PRO A 223 9.22 -20.08 4.95
N CYS A 224 7.99 -19.86 4.53
CA CYS A 224 7.51 -20.05 3.17
C CYS A 224 6.87 -18.76 2.66
N LEU A 225 6.96 -18.54 1.35
CA LEU A 225 6.39 -17.37 0.70
C LEU A 225 5.38 -17.80 -0.36
N CYS A 226 4.13 -17.38 -0.19
CA CYS A 226 3.09 -17.55 -1.19
C CYS A 226 2.91 -16.23 -1.93
N VAL A 227 3.01 -16.25 -3.26
CA VAL A 227 2.95 -15.06 -4.10
C VAL A 227 1.73 -15.15 -5.00
N PHE A 228 0.78 -14.24 -4.83
CA PHE A 228 -0.26 -14.00 -5.81
C PHE A 228 0.21 -12.94 -6.79
N SER A 229 -0.01 -13.15 -8.09
CA SER A 229 0.22 -12.14 -9.12
C SER A 229 -1.09 -11.67 -9.75
N SER A 230 -1.30 -10.36 -9.85
CA SER A 230 -2.49 -9.78 -10.48
C SER A 230 -2.57 -10.09 -11.99
N SER A 231 -1.43 -10.30 -12.66
CA SER A 231 -1.36 -10.53 -14.10
C SER A 231 -1.72 -11.96 -14.48
N SER A 232 -1.22 -12.95 -13.73
CA SER A 232 -1.58 -14.36 -13.93
C SER A 232 -2.87 -14.75 -13.20
N ARG A 233 -3.24 -14.01 -12.15
CA ARG A 233 -4.29 -14.36 -11.20
C ARG A 233 -4.11 -15.74 -10.56
N GLN A 234 -2.86 -16.14 -10.35
CA GLN A 234 -2.50 -17.43 -9.76
C GLN A 234 -1.60 -17.23 -8.54
N TRP A 235 -1.67 -18.19 -7.63
CA TRP A 235 -0.73 -18.32 -6.52
C TRP A 235 0.49 -19.14 -6.97
N ALA A 236 1.64 -18.80 -6.42
CA ALA A 236 2.87 -19.57 -6.54
C ALA A 236 3.50 -19.70 -5.15
N VAL A 237 3.92 -20.91 -4.78
CA VAL A 237 4.60 -21.17 -3.50
C VAL A 237 6.10 -21.21 -3.74
N LEU A 238 6.83 -20.40 -2.99
CA LEU A 238 8.29 -20.35 -2.97
C LEU A 238 8.75 -20.87 -1.60
N LEU A 239 9.36 -22.05 -1.61
CA LEU A 239 10.02 -22.64 -0.44
C LEU A 239 11.38 -21.96 -0.25
N CYS A 240 11.74 -21.67 0.99
CA CYS A 240 13.04 -21.06 1.33
C CYS A 240 13.92 -22.06 2.09
N PRO A 241 14.63 -22.96 1.37
CA PRO A 241 15.36 -24.06 2.00
C PRO A 241 16.52 -23.62 2.90
N ASP A 242 17.08 -22.44 2.66
CA ASP A 242 18.28 -21.95 3.36
C ASP A 242 17.99 -21.54 4.82
N ILE A 243 16.72 -21.37 5.18
CA ILE A 243 16.27 -20.88 6.50
C ILE A 243 15.58 -21.98 7.32
N CYS A 244 15.43 -23.19 6.76
CA CYS A 244 14.76 -24.34 7.37
C CYS A 244 15.27 -24.74 8.77
N ARG A 245 16.46 -24.30 9.17
CA ARG A 245 17.15 -24.80 10.37
C ARG A 245 17.17 -23.87 11.57
N LEU A 246 16.53 -22.70 11.50
CA LEU A 246 16.62 -21.73 12.61
C LEU A 246 15.92 -22.22 13.88
N TYR A 247 14.77 -22.90 13.77
CA TYR A 247 13.89 -23.16 14.92
C TYR A 247 13.81 -24.66 15.25
N LYS A 248 14.48 -25.10 16.32
CA LYS A 248 14.67 -26.54 16.62
C LYS A 248 13.72 -27.16 17.63
N TYR A 249 13.11 -26.39 18.54
CA TYR A 249 12.53 -26.98 19.76
C TYR A 249 11.14 -26.45 20.18
N ARG A 250 10.74 -25.24 19.75
CA ARG A 250 9.42 -24.66 20.01
C ARG A 250 9.06 -23.64 18.93
N MET A 251 7.75 -23.41 18.75
CA MET A 251 7.27 -22.34 17.87
C MET A 251 7.80 -20.99 18.37
N PRO A 252 8.57 -20.25 17.56
CA PRO A 252 9.01 -18.92 17.92
C PRO A 252 7.84 -17.94 17.93
N TRP A 253 7.96 -16.90 18.76
CA TRP A 253 7.03 -15.79 18.81
C TRP A 253 7.33 -14.82 17.67
N PHE A 254 6.29 -14.32 16.99
CA PHE A 254 6.42 -13.34 15.92
C PHE A 254 5.56 -12.11 16.22
N ASP A 255 6.14 -10.91 16.07
CA ASP A 255 5.39 -9.65 16.16
C ASP A 255 4.55 -9.38 14.89
N ASP A 256 3.69 -8.35 14.91
CA ASP A 256 3.06 -7.77 13.72
C ASP A 256 4.16 -7.17 12.82
N GLY A 257 4.34 -7.75 11.62
CA GLY A 257 5.45 -7.40 10.74
C GLY A 257 5.48 -5.90 10.39
N ALA A 258 6.66 -5.30 10.41
CA ALA A 258 6.87 -3.90 10.07
C ALA A 258 7.46 -3.77 8.65
N ARG A 259 7.05 -2.77 7.88
CA ARG A 259 7.57 -2.53 6.53
C ARG A 259 8.47 -1.30 6.49
N ALA A 260 9.66 -1.44 5.92
CA ALA A 260 10.57 -0.33 5.69
C ALA A 260 11.50 -0.59 4.50
N SER A 261 11.77 0.43 3.68
CA SER A 261 12.78 0.37 2.62
C SER A 261 12.66 -0.81 1.65
N GLY A 262 11.44 -1.22 1.30
CA GLY A 262 11.21 -2.35 0.40
C GLY A 262 11.36 -3.73 1.04
N CYS A 263 11.54 -3.80 2.35
CA CYS A 263 11.59 -5.05 3.10
C CYS A 263 10.47 -5.10 4.14
N VAL A 264 10.12 -6.32 4.54
CA VAL A 264 9.22 -6.61 5.66
C VAL A 264 10.02 -7.30 6.75
N TYR A 265 9.84 -6.86 7.98
CA TYR A 265 10.62 -7.24 9.14
C TYR A 265 9.69 -7.86 10.18
N TRP A 266 10.06 -9.01 10.72
CA TRP A 266 9.39 -9.62 11.86
C TRP A 266 10.40 -9.82 12.96
N VAL A 267 10.09 -9.31 14.16
CA VAL A 267 10.83 -9.72 15.35
C VAL A 267 10.44 -11.16 15.67
N VAL A 268 11.45 -12.00 15.79
CA VAL A 268 11.33 -13.41 16.12
C VAL A 268 11.97 -13.63 17.47
N GLN A 269 11.16 -14.04 18.44
CA GLN A 269 11.60 -14.28 19.81
C GLN A 269 11.61 -15.78 20.10
N GLU A 270 12.78 -16.29 20.45
CA GLU A 270 12.99 -17.65 20.95
C GLU A 270 13.26 -17.63 22.47
N LEU A 271 13.42 -18.81 23.08
CA LEU A 271 13.65 -18.92 24.52
C LEU A 271 14.96 -18.22 24.97
N ASP A 272 15.99 -18.26 24.12
CA ASP A 272 17.36 -17.87 24.50
C ASP A 272 17.93 -16.70 23.68
N PHE A 273 17.24 -16.25 22.61
CA PHE A 273 17.68 -15.14 21.77
C PHE A 273 16.54 -14.54 20.94
N GLU A 274 16.77 -13.32 20.47
CA GLU A 274 15.88 -12.61 19.55
C GLU A 274 16.62 -12.24 18.26
N HIS A 275 15.94 -12.36 17.14
CA HIS A 275 16.44 -11.90 15.84
C HIS A 275 15.31 -11.32 15.01
N ILE A 276 15.67 -10.65 13.92
CA ILE A 276 14.72 -10.11 12.96
C ILE A 276 14.77 -10.97 11.70
N LEU A 277 13.63 -11.53 11.32
CA LEU A 277 13.44 -12.11 9.99
C LEU A 277 13.13 -10.98 9.01
N VAL A 278 13.88 -10.93 7.91
CA VAL A 278 13.71 -9.92 6.87
C VAL A 278 13.28 -10.61 5.59
N LEU A 279 12.24 -10.10 4.95
CA LEU A 279 11.87 -10.43 3.58
C LEU A 279 12.10 -9.22 2.70
N ASP A 280 13.00 -9.34 1.73
CA ASP A 280 13.10 -8.38 0.64
C ASP A 280 11.92 -8.61 -0.32
N SER A 281 11.04 -7.61 -0.42
CA SER A 281 9.81 -7.72 -1.20
C SER A 281 10.04 -7.75 -2.72
N GLN A 282 11.20 -7.27 -3.19
CA GLN A 282 11.55 -7.28 -4.61
C GLN A 282 12.27 -8.57 -4.99
N THR A 283 13.28 -8.97 -4.21
CA THR A 283 14.06 -10.18 -4.51
C THR A 283 13.38 -11.45 -4.02
N LYS A 284 12.35 -11.33 -3.18
CA LYS A 284 11.60 -12.45 -2.57
C LYS A 284 12.52 -13.39 -1.77
N LYS A 285 13.62 -12.84 -1.24
CA LYS A 285 14.60 -13.56 -0.43
C LYS A 285 14.42 -13.20 1.02
N PHE A 286 14.54 -14.23 1.85
CA PHE A 286 14.59 -14.06 3.29
C PHE A 286 16.04 -13.93 3.77
N SER A 287 16.25 -13.18 4.84
CA SER A 287 17.50 -13.11 5.59
C SER A 287 17.22 -12.89 7.06
N THR A 288 18.23 -13.00 7.91
CA THR A 288 18.11 -12.73 9.35
C THR A 288 19.10 -11.68 9.81
N ILE A 289 18.67 -10.86 10.76
CA ILE A 289 19.50 -9.90 11.46
C ILE A 289 19.48 -10.30 12.94
N ASN A 290 20.64 -10.64 13.48
CA ASN A 290 20.77 -10.94 14.90
C ASN A 290 20.68 -9.64 15.70
N LEU A 291 19.85 -9.63 16.74
CA LEU A 291 19.84 -8.52 17.68
C LEU A 291 21.02 -8.69 18.65
N PRO A 292 21.67 -7.60 19.08
CA PRO A 292 22.73 -7.69 20.08
C PRO A 292 22.13 -8.27 21.36
N CYS A 293 22.62 -9.43 21.80
CA CYS A 293 22.18 -10.05 23.05
C CYS A 293 22.38 -9.05 24.20
N SER A 294 21.30 -8.73 24.92
CA SER A 294 21.41 -8.14 26.25
C SER A 294 22.01 -9.20 27.17
N HIS A 295 23.34 -9.21 27.28
CA HIS A 295 24.00 -9.88 28.39
C HIS A 295 23.53 -9.21 29.69
N VAL A 296 22.63 -9.87 30.41
CA VAL A 296 22.27 -9.56 31.80
C VAL A 296 22.98 -10.56 32.70
#